data_AF-A0A920PAB7-F1
#
_entry.id   AF-A0A920PAB7-F1
#
_cell.length_a   1.000
_cell.length_b   1.000
_cell.length_c   1.000
_cell.angle_alpha   90.00
_cell.angle_beta   90.00
_cell.angle_gamma   90.00
#
_symmetry.space_group_name_H-M   'P 1'
#
loop_
_entity.id
_entity.type
_entity.pdbx_description
1 polymer ?
#
loop_
_entity_poly.entity_id
_entity_poly.type
_entity_poly.pdbx_seq_one_letter_code
_entity_poly.pdbx_strand_id
1 'polypeptide(L)' 'MKGAKISDLLVSAGAGAEVLVFGWVRTVRNSGAVSFLQVNDGSCLAGIQVVVEGGRAIPTRYN' A
#
# COMPACT_ATOMS: atom_id res chain seq x y z
N MET A 1 -2.28 -8.96 -16.32
CA MET A 1 -1.20 -8.03 -15.90
C MET A 1 -0.53 -8.60 -14.67
N LYS A 2 0.80 -8.58 -14.57
CA LYS A 2 1.54 -9.12 -13.41
C LYS A 2 1.78 -7.97 -12.41
N GLY A 3 1.39 -8.14 -11.15
CA GLY A 3 1.68 -7.16 -10.10
C GLY A 3 3.15 -7.14 -9.72
N ALA A 4 3.68 -5.97 -9.40
CA ALA A 4 5.03 -5.79 -8.85
C ALA A 4 5.09 -6.29 -7.40
N LYS A 5 6.25 -6.81 -7.00
CA LYS A 5 6.51 -7.19 -5.61
C LYS A 5 6.96 -5.98 -4.80
N ILE A 6 6.51 -5.88 -3.56
CA ILE A 6 6.94 -4.81 -2.64
C ILE A 6 8.45 -4.88 -2.40
N SER A 7 9.05 -6.07 -2.30
CA SER A 7 10.50 -6.24 -2.16
C SER A 7 11.29 -5.52 -3.24
N ASP A 8 10.80 -5.55 -4.48
CA ASP A 8 11.48 -4.99 -5.64
C ASP A 8 11.28 -3.46 -5.69
N LEU A 9 10.09 -2.99 -5.30
CA LEU A 9 9.78 -1.56 -5.23
C LEU A 9 10.61 -0.84 -4.16
N LEU A 10 10.83 -1.48 -3.01
CA LEU A 10 11.60 -0.90 -1.89
C LEU A 10 13.07 -0.64 -2.22
N VAL A 11 13.63 -1.36 -3.20
CA VAL A 11 15.02 -1.18 -3.66
C VAL A 11 15.11 -0.45 -5.01
N SER A 12 13.98 -0.05 -5.58
CA SER A 12 13.94 0.66 -6.86
C SER A 12 14.42 2.10 -6.71
N ALA A 13 15.20 2.59 -7.67
CA ALA A 13 15.76 3.94 -7.65
C ALA A 13 14.78 5.02 -8.14
N GLY A 14 13.61 4.63 -8.66
CA GLY A 14 12.68 5.53 -9.35
C GLY A 14 11.45 5.89 -8.52
N ALA A 15 11.06 7.17 -8.57
CA ALA A 15 9.78 7.67 -8.09
C ALA A 15 8.89 8.10 -9.27
N GLY A 16 7.59 8.22 -9.05
CA GLY A 16 6.64 8.75 -10.04
C GLY A 16 6.13 7.76 -11.09
N ALA A 17 6.54 6.49 -11.01
CA ALA A 17 5.97 5.43 -11.86
C ALA A 17 4.62 4.94 -11.31
N GLU A 18 3.67 4.67 -12.21
CA GLU A 18 2.45 3.94 -11.86
C GLU A 18 2.76 2.45 -11.70
N VAL A 19 2.32 1.86 -10.58
CA VAL A 19 2.56 0.45 -10.26
C VAL A 19 1.29 -0.22 -9.77
N LEU A 20 1.14 -1.51 -10.11
CA LEU A 20 0.09 -2.37 -9.60
C LEU A 20 0.69 -3.36 -8.59
N VAL A 21 0.16 -3.39 -7.37
CA VAL A 21 0.61 -4.28 -6.29
C VAL A 21 -0.61 -4.99 -5.71
N PHE A 22 -0.43 -6.25 -5.31
CA PHE A 22 -1.44 -7.04 -4.60
C PHE A 22 -0.88 -7.44 -3.24
N GLY A 23 -1.66 -7.26 -2.18
CA GLY A 23 -1.23 -7.61 -0.83
C GLY A 23 -2.31 -7.40 0.21
N TRP A 24 -1.94 -7.61 1.46
CA TRP A 24 -2.81 -7.47 2.62
C TRP A 24 -2.51 -6.17 3.36
N VAL A 25 -3.58 -5.43 3.67
CA VAL A 25 -3.50 -4.27 4.56
C VAL A 25 -3.24 -4.76 5.98
N ARG A 26 -2.14 -4.31 6.57
CA ARG A 26 -1.72 -4.67 7.92
C ARG A 26 -2.20 -3.67 8.95
N THR A 27 -2.17 -2.38 8.61
CA THR A 27 -2.66 -1.29 9.44
C THR A 27 -3.32 -0.22 8.58
N VAL A 28 -4.33 0.46 9.16
CA VAL A 28 -4.95 1.65 8.60
C VAL A 28 -4.91 2.73 9.67
N ARG A 29 -4.29 3.88 9.37
CA ARG A 29 -4.26 5.05 10.26
C ARG A 29 -4.92 6.23 9.57
N ASN A 30 -6.01 6.73 10.15
CA ASN A 30 -6.76 7.86 9.61
C ASN A 30 -6.30 9.18 10.28
N SER A 31 -6.20 10.25 9.48
CA SER A 31 -5.85 11.59 9.94
C SER A 31 -6.59 12.63 9.08
N GLY A 32 -7.75 13.09 9.55
CA GLY A 32 -8.58 14.04 8.82
C GLY A 32 -8.94 13.55 7.42
N ALA A 33 -8.50 14.29 6.41
CA ALA A 33 -8.73 13.98 5.00
C ALA A 33 -7.65 13.06 4.39
N VAL A 34 -6.86 12.33 5.18
CA VAL A 34 -5.86 11.40 4.66
C VAL A 34 -5.85 10.11 5.47
N SER A 35 -5.68 8.98 4.79
CA SER A 35 -5.46 7.67 5.39
C SER A 35 -4.10 7.11 4.98
N PHE A 36 -3.39 6.53 5.94
CA PHE A 36 -2.11 5.85 5.76
C PHE A 36 -2.30 4.35 5.94
N LEU A 37 -1.99 3.57 4.92
CA LEU A 37 -2.14 2.12 4.91
C LEU A 37 -0.77 1.48 4.87
N GLN A 38 -0.53 0.49 5.74
CA GLN A 38 0.63 -0.39 5.60
C GLN A 38 0.20 -1.62 4.82
N VAL A 39 0.81 -1.86 3.65
CA VAL A 39 0.51 -3.03 2.80
C VAL A 39 1.72 -3.97 2.77
N ASN A 40 1.47 -5.27 2.89
CA ASN A 40 2.49 -6.31 2.73
C ASN A 40 1.99 -7.39 1.79
N ASP A 41 2.84 -7.88 0.89
CA ASP A 41 2.52 -8.89 -0.13
C ASP A 41 3.26 -10.23 0.12
N GLY A 42 3.91 -10.38 1.28
CA GLY A 42 4.71 -11.54 1.64
C GLY A 42 6.08 -11.65 0.95
N SER A 43 6.46 -10.70 0.08
CA SER A 43 7.76 -10.74 -0.63
C SER A 43 8.95 -10.38 0.26
N CYS A 44 8.72 -9.64 1.34
CA CYS A 44 9.71 -9.30 2.36
C CYS A 44 9.05 -9.06 3.73
N LEU A 45 9.87 -8.96 4.80
CA LEU A 45 9.39 -8.61 6.14
C LEU A 45 8.85 -7.17 6.20
N ALA A 46 9.46 -6.27 5.44
CA ALA A 46 8.98 -4.90 5.30
C ALA A 46 7.66 -4.84 4.51
N GLY A 47 6.91 -3.75 4.67
CA GLY A 47 5.76 -3.41 3.84
C GLY A 47 5.95 -2.05 3.18
N ILE A 48 5.01 -1.65 2.34
CA ILE A 48 4.97 -0.31 1.73
C ILE A 48 3.87 0.54 2.39
N GLN A 49 4.12 1.84 2.52
CA GLN A 49 3.10 2.79 2.96
C GLN A 49 2.34 3.31 1.74
N VAL A 50 1.01 3.23 1.79
CA VAL A 50 0.11 3.81 0.80
C VAL A 50 -0.62 4.99 1.46
N VAL A 51 -0.57 6.15 0.81
CA VAL A 51 -1.28 7.36 1.25
C VAL A 51 -2.52 7.51 0.37
N VAL A 52 -3.68 7.65 1.01
CA VAL A 52 -4.97 7.81 0.33
C VAL A 52 -5.59 9.12 0.78
N GLU A 53 -5.87 10.01 -0.18
CA GLU A 53 -6.59 11.25 0.06
C GLU A 53 -8.08 11.00 0.32
N GLY A 54 -8.68 11.84 1.15
CA GLY A 54 -10.00 11.71 1.72
C GLY A 54 -11.11 11.90 0.70
N GLY A 55 -12.22 11.18 0.90
CA GLY A 55 -13.36 11.13 -0.01
C GLY A 55 -13.68 9.71 -0.51
N ARG A 56 -12.73 8.78 -0.37
CA ARG A 56 -12.95 7.36 -0.64
C ARG A 56 -13.02 6.57 0.66
N ALA A 57 -14.18 5.98 0.95
CA ALA A 57 -14.31 5.04 2.05
C ALA A 57 -13.35 3.87 1.79
N ILE A 58 -12.37 3.69 2.68
CA ILE A 58 -11.51 2.51 2.69
C ILE A 58 -12.31 1.46 3.47
N PRO A 59 -12.75 0.35 2.84
CA PRO A 59 -13.46 -0.69 3.57
C PRO A 59 -12.50 -1.27 4.60
N THR A 60 -12.69 -0.95 5.87
CA THR A 60 -11.84 -1.42 6.99
C THR A 60 -12.29 -2.78 7.52
N ARG A 61 -13.25 -3.44 6.88
CA ARG A 61 -13.78 -4.74 7.30
C ARG A 61 -13.84 -5.74 6.15
N TYR A 62 -12.91 -6.70 6.17
CA TYR A 62 -13.19 -8.08 5.79
C TYR A 62 -13.12 -8.89 7.09
N ASN A 63 -14.25 -8.93 7.79
CA ASN A 63 -14.66 -10.03 8.66
C ASN A 63 -16.17 -10.06 8.67
#